data_AF-M4N9I3-F1
#
_entry.id   AF-M4N9I3-F1
#
_cell.length_a   1.000
_cell.length_b   1.000
_cell.length_c   1.000
_cell.angle_alpha   90.00
_cell.angle_beta   90.00
_cell.angle_gamma   90.00
#
_symmetry.space_group_name_H-M   'P 1'
#
loop_
_entity.id
_entity.type
_entity.pdbx_description
1 polymer ?
#
loop_
_entity_poly.entity_id
_entity_poly.type
_entity_poly.pdbx_seq_one_letter_code
_entity_poly.pdbx_strand_id
1 'polypeptide(L)'
;VAENVKPTFTVHVNQPLDHDLVVTLSNNAQVTIKAGDTSAPYEHTAQGDDVYNDAGQISLGITSAVDVDGRTFENLELGGAAKVDVTDTTDEVVAKLTATPSVTEGGEITYTITLTNQDGLPINNHSALTFTLSDGTTVITVPANGTVGTA
;
A
#
# COMPACT_ATOMS: atom_id res chain seq x y z
N VAL A 1 0.64 -2.03 11.50
CA VAL A 1 1.22 -3.13 10.69
C VAL A 1 2.08 -2.50 9.61
N ALA A 2 3.05 -3.21 9.03
CA ALA A 2 3.73 -2.70 7.83
C ALA A 2 2.73 -2.64 6.66
N GLU A 3 2.95 -1.73 5.71
CA GLU A 3 2.08 -1.53 4.53
C GLU A 3 1.86 -2.79 3.68
N ASN A 4 2.89 -3.65 3.62
CA ASN A 4 2.88 -4.92 2.90
C ASN A 4 2.25 -6.08 3.72
N VAL A 5 1.83 -5.81 4.96
CA VAL A 5 1.15 -6.78 5.83
C VAL A 5 -0.33 -6.47 5.87
N LYS A 6 -1.15 -7.50 5.61
CA LYS A 6 -2.61 -7.41 5.74
C LYS A 6 -2.99 -7.11 7.20
N PRO A 7 -3.73 -6.02 7.47
CA PRO A 7 -4.28 -5.79 8.80
C PRO A 7 -5.48 -6.71 9.06
N THR A 8 -5.58 -7.23 10.27
CA THR A 8 -6.73 -8.01 10.73
C THR A 8 -7.55 -7.19 11.71
N PHE A 9 -8.86 -7.13 11.47
CA PHE A 9 -9.86 -6.59 12.38
C PHE A 9 -10.68 -7.75 12.95
N THR A 10 -11.11 -7.66 14.20
CA THR A 10 -11.99 -8.67 14.81
C THR A 10 -13.30 -8.01 15.19
N VAL A 11 -14.39 -8.54 14.63
CA VAL A 11 -15.74 -8.12 14.99
C VAL A 11 -16.17 -8.95 16.20
N HIS A 12 -16.75 -8.30 17.20
CA HIS A 12 -17.24 -8.94 18.42
C HIS A 12 -18.73 -8.69 18.62
N VAL A 13 -19.42 -9.68 19.18
CA VAL A 13 -20.74 -9.53 19.80
C VAL A 13 -20.63 -9.89 21.28
N ASN A 14 -21.44 -9.24 22.12
CA ASN A 14 -21.32 -9.34 23.58
C ASN A 14 -21.84 -10.67 24.17
N GLN A 15 -22.52 -11.49 23.38
CA GLN A 15 -23.00 -12.81 23.78
C GLN A 15 -23.16 -13.73 22.56
N PRO A 16 -23.11 -15.06 22.75
CA PRO A 16 -23.42 -16.02 21.70
C PRO A 16 -24.86 -15.84 21.19
N LEU A 17 -25.03 -16.00 19.88
CA LEU A 17 -26.34 -15.99 19.23
C LEU A 17 -26.71 -17.41 18.77
N ASP A 18 -28.00 -17.68 18.62
CA ASP A 18 -28.50 -18.97 18.12
C ASP A 18 -28.55 -19.03 16.58
N HIS A 19 -28.33 -17.89 15.90
CA HIS A 19 -28.26 -17.77 14.45
C HIS A 19 -26.97 -17.03 14.04
N ASP A 20 -26.57 -17.20 12.78
CA ASP A 20 -25.46 -16.45 12.19
C ASP A 20 -25.80 -14.95 12.12
N LEU A 21 -24.83 -14.11 12.48
CA LEU A 21 -24.92 -12.66 12.40
C LEU A 21 -24.05 -12.14 11.25
N VAL A 22 -24.68 -11.45 10.30
CA VAL A 22 -24.02 -10.80 9.17
C VAL A 22 -23.79 -9.34 9.51
N VAL A 23 -22.52 -8.96 9.66
CA VAL A 23 -22.08 -7.61 9.96
C VAL A 23 -21.54 -6.96 8.68
N THR A 24 -22.08 -5.81 8.32
CA THR A 24 -21.57 -4.99 7.22
C THR A 24 -20.62 -3.93 7.77
N LEU A 25 -19.42 -3.84 7.19
CA LEU A 25 -18.39 -2.87 7.57
C LEU A 25 -18.49 -1.61 6.71
N SER A 26 -17.81 -0.54 7.12
CA SER A 26 -17.83 0.76 6.42
C SER A 26 -17.20 0.75 5.03
N ASN A 27 -16.42 -0.27 4.70
CA ASN A 27 -15.92 -0.53 3.35
C ASN A 27 -16.83 -1.46 2.52
N ASN A 28 -18.06 -1.72 2.99
CA ASN A 28 -19.05 -2.63 2.41
C ASN A 28 -18.68 -4.12 2.44
N ALA A 29 -17.58 -4.50 3.08
CA ALA A 29 -17.29 -5.91 3.33
C ALA A 29 -18.30 -6.49 4.33
N GLN A 30 -18.55 -7.80 4.22
CA GLN A 30 -19.40 -8.54 5.15
C GLN A 30 -18.57 -9.53 5.96
N VAL A 31 -18.88 -9.61 7.25
CA VAL A 31 -18.29 -10.55 8.20
C VAL A 31 -19.43 -11.34 8.83
N THR A 32 -19.34 -12.66 8.82
CA THR A 32 -20.33 -13.51 9.47
C THR A 32 -19.77 -14.05 10.78
N ILE A 33 -20.39 -13.69 11.90
CA ILE A 33 -20.18 -14.37 13.18
C ILE A 33 -21.13 -15.57 13.20
N LYS A 34 -20.58 -16.78 13.37
CA LYS A 34 -21.37 -18.01 13.37
C LYS A 34 -22.20 -18.15 14.64
N ALA A 35 -23.35 -18.82 14.54
CA ALA A 35 -24.14 -19.19 15.70
C ALA A 35 -23.26 -19.89 16.77
N GLY A 36 -23.40 -19.47 18.02
CA GLY A 36 -22.58 -19.93 19.15
C GLY A 36 -21.25 -19.20 19.34
N ASP A 37 -20.70 -18.56 18.30
CA ASP A 37 -19.48 -17.77 18.40
C ASP A 37 -19.79 -16.32 18.83
N THR A 38 -18.78 -15.66 19.38
CA THR A 38 -18.87 -14.25 19.81
C THR A 38 -17.98 -13.32 18.98
N SER A 39 -17.27 -13.84 17.98
CA SER A 39 -16.38 -13.04 17.16
C SER A 39 -16.05 -13.69 15.83
N ALA A 40 -15.71 -12.85 14.85
CA ALA A 40 -15.17 -13.30 13.58
C ALA A 40 -14.11 -12.30 13.06
N PRO A 41 -13.02 -12.78 12.45
CA PRO A 41 -11.99 -11.92 11.88
C PRO A 41 -12.40 -11.40 10.49
N TYR A 42 -11.84 -10.25 10.15
CA TYR A 42 -11.84 -9.67 8.81
C TYR A 42 -10.42 -9.24 8.45
N GLU A 43 -9.90 -9.75 7.35
CA GLU A 43 -8.62 -9.30 6.81
C GLU A 43 -8.86 -8.20 5.77
N HIS A 44 -8.27 -7.04 6.01
CA HIS A 44 -8.20 -5.98 5.01
C HIS A 44 -7.06 -6.25 4.04
N THR A 45 -7.13 -5.72 2.82
CA THR A 45 -5.99 -5.75 1.90
C THR A 45 -4.84 -4.91 2.46
N ALA A 46 -3.60 -5.34 2.22
CA ALA A 46 -2.43 -4.50 2.40
C ALA A 46 -2.55 -3.21 1.57
N GLN A 47 -1.89 -2.13 2.00
CA GLN A 47 -1.88 -0.85 1.26
C GLN A 47 -1.09 -1.00 -0.06
N GLY A 48 -0.10 -1.89 -0.06
CA GLY A 48 0.89 -2.01 -1.13
C GLY A 48 2.27 -2.04 -0.49
N ASP A 49 3.29 -2.12 -1.31
CA ASP A 49 4.67 -1.83 -0.94
C ASP A 49 5.24 -1.07 -2.13
N ASP A 50 5.87 0.07 -1.87
CA ASP A 50 6.59 0.82 -2.88
C ASP A 50 7.75 1.59 -2.26
N VAL A 51 8.56 2.24 -3.10
CA VAL A 51 9.79 2.90 -2.61
C VAL A 51 9.55 4.26 -1.95
N TYR A 52 8.30 4.69 -1.82
CA TYR A 52 7.93 6.01 -1.35
C TYR A 52 7.44 5.96 0.08
N ASN A 53 7.80 6.98 0.85
CA ASN A 53 7.32 7.10 2.22
C ASN A 53 5.85 7.53 2.25
N ASP A 54 4.95 6.59 2.54
CA ASP A 54 3.51 6.79 2.44
C ASP A 54 2.69 6.21 3.62
N ALA A 55 3.29 6.18 4.81
CA ALA A 55 2.63 5.76 6.05
C ALA A 55 1.19 6.33 6.22
N GLY A 56 0.30 5.51 6.78
CA GLY A 56 -1.13 5.80 6.78
C GLY A 56 -1.90 5.26 7.99
N GLN A 57 -3.22 5.40 7.96
CA GLN A 57 -4.13 4.83 8.95
C GLN A 57 -5.37 4.27 8.24
N ILE A 58 -5.70 3.02 8.56
CA ILE A 58 -6.96 2.39 8.13
C ILE A 58 -7.97 2.54 9.26
N SER A 59 -9.14 3.09 8.95
CA SER A 59 -10.27 3.22 9.88
C SER A 59 -11.46 2.44 9.35
N LEU A 60 -11.95 1.48 10.14
CA LEU A 60 -13.04 0.58 9.75
C LEU A 60 -14.13 0.58 10.82
N GLY A 61 -15.34 0.97 10.42
CA GLY A 61 -16.52 0.96 11.28
C GLY A 61 -17.50 -0.14 10.91
N ILE A 62 -18.53 -0.32 11.74
CA ILE A 62 -19.68 -1.20 11.46
C ILE A 62 -20.83 -0.30 10.99
N THR A 63 -21.47 -0.66 9.87
CA THR A 63 -22.60 0.08 9.31
C THR A 63 -23.94 -0.57 9.60
N SER A 64 -23.98 -1.90 9.64
CA SER A 64 -25.18 -2.66 10.01
C SER A 64 -24.81 -4.05 10.53
N ALA A 65 -25.75 -4.66 11.27
CA ALA A 65 -25.67 -6.06 11.64
C ALA A 65 -27.09 -6.64 11.63
N VAL A 66 -27.28 -7.75 10.91
CA VAL A 66 -28.57 -8.45 10.77
C VAL A 66 -28.34 -9.95 10.83
N ASP A 67 -29.34 -10.72 11.25
CA ASP A 67 -29.24 -12.18 11.13
C ASP A 67 -29.21 -12.61 9.65
N VAL A 68 -28.93 -13.89 9.40
CA VAL A 68 -28.86 -14.46 8.03
C VAL A 68 -30.19 -14.33 7.24
N ASP A 69 -31.32 -14.19 7.94
CA ASP A 69 -32.65 -14.01 7.34
C ASP A 69 -33.03 -12.52 7.19
N GLY A 70 -32.16 -11.59 7.59
CA GLY A 70 -32.36 -10.15 7.52
C GLY A 70 -33.14 -9.52 8.68
N ARG A 71 -33.32 -10.22 9.80
CA ARG A 71 -33.95 -9.67 11.01
C ARG A 71 -33.01 -8.74 11.77
N THR A 72 -33.59 -7.72 12.38
CA THR A 72 -32.89 -6.73 13.20
C THR A 72 -33.15 -6.97 14.69
N PHE A 73 -32.18 -6.64 15.54
CA PHE A 73 -32.38 -6.66 17.00
C PHE A 73 -33.27 -5.51 17.47
N GLU A 74 -33.97 -5.70 18.60
CA GLU A 74 -34.78 -4.66 19.24
C GLU A 74 -33.93 -3.50 19.78
N ASN A 75 -32.70 -3.79 20.20
CA ASN A 75 -31.74 -2.80 20.70
C ASN A 75 -30.32 -3.14 20.23
N LEU A 76 -30.03 -2.82 18.96
CA LEU A 76 -28.68 -2.94 18.41
C LEU A 76 -27.90 -1.65 18.66
N GLU A 77 -26.80 -1.76 19.41
CA GLU A 77 -25.80 -0.71 19.53
C GLU A 77 -24.55 -1.10 18.74
N LEU A 78 -24.12 -0.23 17.83
CA LEU A 78 -22.91 -0.43 17.06
C LEU A 78 -21.72 0.24 17.76
N GLY A 79 -20.62 -0.50 17.87
CA GLY A 79 -19.36 0.03 18.39
C GLY A 79 -18.77 1.13 17.49
N GLY A 80 -17.82 1.88 18.06
CA GLY A 80 -17.04 2.87 17.30
C GLY A 80 -16.12 2.23 16.25
N ALA A 81 -15.57 3.06 15.37
CA ALA A 81 -14.63 2.60 14.36
C ALA A 81 -13.31 2.10 14.99
N ALA A 82 -12.83 0.95 14.50
CA ALA A 82 -11.51 0.44 14.80
C ALA A 82 -10.47 1.11 13.88
N LYS A 83 -9.26 1.29 14.40
CA LYS A 83 -8.16 1.95 13.68
C LYS A 83 -6.91 1.09 13.73
N VAL A 84 -6.19 1.05 12.62
CA VAL A 84 -4.87 0.44 12.52
C VAL A 84 -3.93 1.42 11.83
N ASP A 85 -2.84 1.75 12.50
CA ASP A 85 -1.75 2.52 11.89
C ASP A 85 -0.93 1.61 10.98
N VAL A 86 -0.66 2.12 9.78
CA VAL A 86 0.15 1.48 8.75
C VAL A 86 1.49 2.19 8.71
N THR A 87 2.55 1.44 8.98
CA THR A 87 3.91 1.94 8.90
C THR A 87 4.49 1.60 7.55
N ASP A 88 5.15 2.58 6.96
CA ASP A 88 6.00 2.46 5.78
C ASP A 88 7.11 1.41 5.99
N THR A 89 7.44 0.64 4.96
CA THR A 89 8.70 -0.10 4.93
C THR A 89 9.83 0.79 4.41
N THR A 90 11.08 0.34 4.47
CA THR A 90 12.20 1.13 3.93
C THR A 90 12.81 0.38 2.78
N ASP A 91 12.67 0.94 1.59
CA ASP A 91 13.13 0.34 0.36
C ASP A 91 14.26 1.13 -0.30
N GLU A 92 15.32 0.42 -0.65
CA GLU A 92 16.49 1.03 -1.28
C GLU A 92 16.24 1.25 -2.78
N VAL A 93 16.53 2.47 -3.25
CA VAL A 93 16.61 2.80 -4.67
C VAL A 93 18.05 3.15 -5.02
N VAL A 94 18.59 2.41 -5.99
CA VAL A 94 19.94 2.62 -6.51
C VAL A 94 19.84 3.34 -7.85
N ALA A 95 20.58 4.45 -7.98
CA ALA A 95 20.83 5.11 -9.26
C ALA A 95 22.14 4.60 -9.86
N LYS A 96 22.07 3.96 -11.03
CA LYS A 96 23.23 3.43 -11.75
C LYS A 96 23.55 4.30 -12.97
N LEU A 97 24.76 4.83 -13.01
CA LEU A 97 25.31 5.52 -14.19
C LEU A 97 26.02 4.52 -15.10
N THR A 98 25.68 4.52 -16.38
CA THR A 98 26.42 3.86 -17.45
C THR A 98 26.77 4.87 -18.54
N ALA A 99 27.77 4.53 -19.36
CA ALA A 99 28.17 5.33 -20.51
C ALA A 99 28.39 4.41 -21.70
N THR A 100 28.39 4.96 -22.92
CA THR A 100 28.85 4.21 -24.09
C THR A 100 30.29 3.73 -23.86
N PRO A 101 30.58 2.42 -23.99
CA PRO A 101 31.87 1.86 -23.56
C PRO A 101 33.09 2.38 -24.33
N SER A 102 32.88 2.75 -25.59
CA SER A 102 33.92 3.27 -26.46
C SER A 102 33.30 4.08 -27.58
N VAL A 103 34.01 5.11 -28.01
CA VAL A 103 33.67 5.94 -29.17
C VAL A 103 34.91 6.10 -30.05
N THR A 104 34.72 6.34 -31.35
CA THR A 104 35.80 6.83 -32.20
C THR A 104 36.13 8.28 -31.84
N GLU A 105 37.30 8.78 -32.24
CA GLU A 105 37.62 10.19 -32.06
C GLU A 105 36.55 11.09 -32.70
N GLY A 106 36.08 12.08 -31.95
CA GLY A 106 34.95 12.94 -32.33
C GLY A 106 33.56 12.30 -32.20
N GLY A 107 33.47 11.07 -31.69
CA GLY A 107 32.20 10.40 -31.40
C GLY A 107 31.53 10.92 -30.13
N GLU A 108 30.20 10.76 -30.07
CA GLU A 108 29.37 11.18 -28.94
C GLU A 108 29.33 10.11 -27.84
N ILE A 109 29.54 10.52 -26.59
CA ILE A 109 29.37 9.65 -25.42
C ILE A 109 27.97 9.89 -24.86
N THR A 110 27.13 8.84 -24.87
CA THR A 110 25.82 8.89 -24.20
C THR A 110 25.96 8.38 -22.78
N TYR A 111 25.48 9.14 -21.83
CA TYR A 111 25.38 8.74 -20.43
C TYR A 111 23.95 8.37 -20.08
N THR A 112 23.76 7.26 -19.37
CA THR A 112 22.46 6.76 -18.97
C THR A 112 22.40 6.59 -17.46
N ILE A 113 21.40 7.20 -16.82
CA ILE A 113 21.01 6.88 -15.44
C ILE A 113 19.87 5.89 -15.49
N THR A 114 19.97 4.82 -14.71
CA THR A 114 18.88 3.87 -14.47
C THR A 114 18.62 3.77 -12.98
N LEU A 115 17.37 3.96 -12.57
CA LEU A 115 16.90 3.75 -11.20
C LEU A 115 16.42 2.30 -11.07
N THR A 116 16.86 1.62 -10.02
CA THR A 116 16.47 0.24 -9.73
C THR A 116 16.24 0.06 -8.25
N ASN A 117 15.21 -0.71 -7.91
CA ASN A 117 15.02 -1.30 -6.59
C ASN A 117 15.21 -2.82 -6.73
N GLN A 118 15.84 -3.45 -5.75
CA GLN A 118 16.21 -4.88 -5.83
C GLN A 118 14.98 -5.79 -5.89
N ASP A 119 13.92 -5.41 -5.19
CA ASP A 119 12.68 -6.18 -5.06
C ASP A 119 11.68 -5.88 -6.18
N GLY A 120 12.05 -5.01 -7.13
CA GLY A 120 11.25 -4.67 -8.29
C GLY A 120 10.03 -3.80 -7.95
N LEU A 121 10.08 -3.10 -6.82
CA LEU A 121 9.01 -2.24 -6.36
C LEU A 121 8.81 -1.04 -7.31
N PRO A 122 7.58 -0.50 -7.40
CA PRO A 122 7.28 0.63 -8.28
C PRO A 122 8.12 1.87 -7.96
N ILE A 123 8.67 2.51 -9.00
CA ILE A 123 9.36 3.81 -8.92
C ILE A 123 8.65 4.78 -9.87
N ASN A 124 7.41 5.15 -9.53
CA ASN A 124 6.48 5.84 -10.42
C ASN A 124 5.70 6.99 -9.77
N ASN A 125 6.17 7.52 -8.64
CA ASN A 125 5.56 8.64 -7.91
C ASN A 125 6.60 9.70 -7.54
N HIS A 126 7.36 10.16 -8.53
CA HIS A 126 8.40 11.18 -8.34
C HIS A 126 8.35 12.23 -9.45
N SER A 127 8.68 13.48 -9.12
CA SER A 127 8.95 14.51 -10.13
C SER A 127 10.19 14.17 -10.95
N ALA A 128 10.45 14.92 -12.02
CA ALA A 128 11.71 14.76 -12.76
C ALA A 128 12.91 14.88 -11.81
N LEU A 129 13.88 13.98 -11.98
CA LEU A 129 15.11 13.93 -11.19
C LEU A 129 16.29 14.33 -12.08
N THR A 130 17.14 15.23 -11.57
CA THR A 130 18.30 15.73 -12.30
C THR A 130 19.59 15.22 -11.67
N PHE A 131 20.47 14.67 -12.50
CA PHE A 131 21.77 14.17 -12.11
C PHE A 131 22.83 14.99 -12.83
N THR A 132 23.65 15.73 -12.09
CA THR A 132 24.80 16.44 -12.64
C THR A 132 26.04 15.57 -12.47
N LEU A 133 26.73 15.26 -13.56
CA LEU A 133 27.96 14.50 -13.50
C LEU A 133 29.10 15.34 -12.89
N SER A 134 30.18 14.67 -12.49
CA SER A 134 31.34 15.32 -11.86
C SER A 134 32.08 16.30 -12.77
N ASP A 135 31.83 16.28 -14.08
CA ASP A 135 32.33 17.27 -15.02
C ASP A 135 31.70 18.67 -14.83
N GLY A 136 30.58 18.74 -14.08
CA GLY A 136 29.86 19.96 -13.79
C GLY A 136 29.01 20.50 -14.94
N THR A 137 28.98 19.83 -16.09
CA THR A 137 28.30 20.29 -17.31
C THR A 137 27.26 19.31 -17.83
N THR A 138 27.48 18.01 -17.67
CA THR A 138 26.54 17.00 -18.15
C THR A 138 25.40 16.85 -17.15
N VAL A 139 24.17 17.09 -17.62
CA VAL A 139 22.94 16.97 -16.82
C VAL A 139 22.04 15.93 -17.44
N ILE A 140 21.81 14.84 -16.71
CA ILE A 140 20.90 13.77 -17.10
C ILE A 140 19.59 13.99 -16.36
N THR A 141 18.48 14.02 -17.09
CA THR A 141 17.14 14.11 -16.49
C THR A 141 16.43 12.77 -16.63
N VAL A 142 16.08 12.18 -15.49
CA VAL A 142 15.09 11.11 -15.45
C VAL A 142 13.71 11.78 -15.38
N PRO A 143 12.80 11.56 -16.36
CA PRO A 143 11.50 12.23 -16.38
C PRO A 143 10.65 11.81 -15.18
N ALA A 144 9.61 12.59 -14.88
CA ALA A 144 8.67 12.26 -13.82
C ALA A 144 8.09 10.85 -14.03
N ASN A 145 8.04 10.06 -12.95
CA ASN A 145 7.60 8.67 -12.92
C ASN A 145 8.36 7.72 -13.87
N GLY A 146 9.52 8.14 -14.37
CA GLY A 146 10.40 7.34 -15.22
C GLY A 146 11.56 6.75 -14.44
N THR A 147 12.12 5.65 -14.92
CA THR A 147 13.27 4.99 -14.29
C THR A 147 14.57 5.16 -15.06
N VAL A 148 14.54 5.81 -16.23
CA VAL A 148 15.70 5.97 -17.12
C VAL A 148 15.79 7.41 -17.63
N GLY A 149 17.00 7.95 -17.62
CA GLY A 149 17.34 9.23 -18.23
C GLY A 149 18.64 9.12 -19.02
N THR A 150 18.77 9.89 -20.10
CA THR A 150 19.97 9.91 -20.95
C THR A 150 20.41 11.33 -21.24
N ALA A 151 21.72 11.55 -21.40
CA ALA A 151 22.31 12.78 -21.91
C ALA A 151 23.43 12.48 -22.90
#